data_AF-A0A3A5VAM5-F1
#
_entry.id   AF-A0A3A5VAM5-F1
#
_cell.length_a   1.000
_cell.length_b   1.000
_cell.length_c   1.000
_cell.angle_alpha   90.00
_cell.angle_beta   90.00
_cell.angle_gamma   90.00
#
_symmetry.space_group_name_H-M   'P 1'
#
loop_
_entity.id
_entity.type
_entity.pdbx_description
1 polymer ?
#
loop_
_entity_poly.entity_id
_entity_poly.type
_entity_poly.pdbx_seq_one_letter_code
_entity_poly.pdbx_strand_id
1 'polypeptide(L)' 'MNIGGFDRLVRLFTGLGVVLFDYISSANWEIVFLIFGTWSVLTSVFGWCPFYKVFGVRTCPTVFKIDKELDQLT' A
#
# COMPACT_ATOMS: atom_id res chain seq x y z
N MET A 1 10.52 -7.41 -5.87
CA MET A 1 9.57 -6.40 -5.35
C MET A 1 8.28 -7.14 -5.06
N ASN A 2 8.02 -7.46 -3.79
CA ASN A 2 7.11 -8.54 -3.41
C ASN A 2 5.98 -8.05 -2.51
N ILE A 3 5.50 -6.86 -2.84
CA ILE A 3 4.29 -6.28 -2.30
C ILE A 3 3.25 -6.52 -3.39
N GLY A 4 2.19 -7.26 -3.09
CA GLY A 4 1.11 -7.46 -4.05
C GLY A 4 0.60 -6.09 -4.52
N GLY A 5 0.36 -5.93 -5.82
CA GLY A 5 -0.11 -4.66 -6.39
C GLY A 5 -1.34 -4.08 -5.67
N PHE A 6 -2.12 -4.95 -5.01
CA PHE A 6 -3.21 -4.59 -4.11
C PHE A 6 -2.80 -3.73 -2.91
N ASP A 7 -1.74 -4.06 -2.16
CA ASP A 7 -1.30 -3.27 -0.99
C ASP A 7 -0.76 -1.89 -1.44
N ARG A 8 -0.13 -1.85 -2.62
CA ARG A 8 0.25 -0.59 -3.29
C ARG A 8 -0.97 0.27 -3.63
N LEU A 9 -2.01 -0.34 -4.20
CA LEU A 9 -3.26 0.34 -4.54
C LEU A 9 -3.95 0.88 -3.29
N VAL A 10 -4.11 0.04 -2.26
CA VAL A 10 -4.77 0.43 -1.00
C VAL A 10 -4.06 1.64 -0.38
N ARG A 11 -2.73 1.62 -0.28
CA ARG A 11 -1.97 2.76 0.29
C ARG A 11 -2.00 4.02 -0.56
N LEU A 12 -2.04 3.87 -1.89
CA LEU A 12 -2.23 4.99 -2.80
C LEU A 12 -3.60 5.64 -2.54
N PHE A 13 -4.68 4.85 -2.55
CA PHE A 13 -6.04 5.37 -2.34
C PHE A 13 -6.23 5.96 -0.93
N THR A 14 -5.71 5.31 0.11
CA THR A 14 -5.79 5.84 1.48
C THR A 14 -4.99 7.14 1.61
N GLY A 15 -3.75 7.19 1.11
CA GLY A 15 -2.92 8.39 1.19
C GLY A 15 -3.52 9.56 0.41
N LEU A 16 -4.02 9.30 -0.80
CA LEU A 16 -4.63 10.31 -1.66
C LEU A 16 -5.97 10.79 -1.08
N GLY A 17 -6.75 9.89 -0.47
CA GLY A 17 -7.97 10.24 0.27
C GLY A 17 -7.69 11.16 1.47
N VAL A 18 -6.63 10.90 2.25
CA VAL A 18 -6.24 11.76 3.38
C VAL A 18 -5.79 13.15 2.90
N VAL A 19 -4.99 13.24 1.83
CA VAL A 19 -4.56 14.54 1.27
C VAL A 19 -5.75 15.34 0.74
N LEU A 20 -6.69 14.69 0.04
CA LEU A 20 -7.89 15.37 -0.47
C LEU A 20 -8.83 15.82 0.64
N PHE A 21 -8.98 15.00 1.68
CA PHE A 21 -9.78 15.35 2.84
C PHE A 21 -9.17 16.54 3.59
N ASP A 22 -7.85 16.55 3.75
CA ASP A 22 -7.11 17.67 4.33
C ASP A 22 -7.28 18.95 3.52
N TYR A 23 -7.17 18.88 2.19
CA TYR A 23 -7.37 20.03 1.32
C TYR A 23 -8.77 20.65 1.42
N ILE A 24 -9.80 19.84 1.66
CA ILE A 24 -11.19 20.30 1.80
C ILE A 24 -11.45 20.77 3.25
N SER A 25 -10.80 20.15 4.23
CA SER A 25 -11.02 20.43 5.64
C SER A 25 -10.05 21.52 6.11
N SER A 26 -10.57 22.71 6.45
CA SER A 26 -9.78 23.76 7.10
C SER A 26 -9.54 23.40 8.58
N ALA A 27 -8.79 22.32 8.80
CA ALA A 27 -8.46 21.83 10.13
C ALA A 27 -7.15 22.45 10.61
N ASN A 28 -7.09 22.85 11.88
CA ASN A 28 -5.85 23.36 12.51
C ASN A 28 -4.67 22.35 12.48
N TRP A 29 -4.93 21.11 12.03
CA TRP A 29 -3.98 20.00 11.96
C TRP A 29 -3.53 19.70 10.53
N GLU A 30 -3.75 20.64 9.60
CA GLU A 30 -3.41 20.53 8.17
C GLU A 30 -2.03 19.92 7.93
N ILE A 31 -1.01 20.48 8.59
CA ILE A 31 0.38 20.01 8.47
C ILE A 31 0.54 18.53 8.83
N VAL A 32 -0.17 18.03 9.85
CA VAL A 32 -0.05 16.64 10.29
C VAL A 32 -0.68 15.70 9.27
N PHE A 33 -1.86 16.03 8.76
CA PHE A 33 -2.55 15.23 7.75
C PHE A 33 -1.83 15.27 6.40
N LEU A 34 -1.30 16.42 6.02
CA LEU A 34 -0.50 16.57 4.81
C LEU A 34 0.77 15.71 4.88
N ILE A 35 1.50 15.72 6.00
CA ILE A 35 2.67 14.85 6.21
C ILE A 35 2.28 13.36 6.13
N PHE A 36 1.21 12.94 6.82
CA PHE A 36 0.79 11.54 6.81
C PHE A 36 0.30 11.08 5.43
N GLY A 37 -0.49 11.91 4.76
CA GLY A 37 -1.02 11.64 3.42
C GLY A 37 0.10 11.55 2.38
N THR A 38 0.98 12.55 2.33
CA THR A 38 2.13 12.54 1.40
C THR A 38 3.10 11.40 1.69
N TRP A 39 3.36 11.09 2.96
CA TRP A 39 4.16 9.92 3.35
C TRP A 39 3.55 8.61 2.86
N SER A 40 2.23 8.42 3.04
CA SER A 40 1.53 7.23 2.55
C SER A 40 1.60 7.11 1.02
N VAL A 41 1.42 8.21 0.29
CA VAL A 41 1.52 8.25 -1.17
C VAL A 41 2.95 7.94 -1.63
N LEU A 42 3.97 8.64 -1.10
CA LEU A 42 5.37 8.41 -1.47
C LEU A 42 5.77 6.95 -1.25
N THR A 43 5.43 6.40 -0.08
CA THR A 43 5.79 5.03 0.24
C THR A 43 5.01 4.01 -0.62
N SER A 44 3.82 4.36 -1.17
CA SER A 44 3.13 3.54 -2.17
C SER A 44 3.83 3.59 -3.55
N VAL A 45 4.37 4.74 -3.95
CA VAL A 45 5.08 4.89 -5.23
C VAL A 45 6.37 4.08 -5.23
N PHE A 46 7.15 4.15 -4.15
CA PHE A 46 8.42 3.40 -4.07
C PHE A 46 8.25 1.89 -3.85
N GLY A 47 7.02 1.42 -3.55
CA GLY A 47 6.77 -0.02 -3.36
C GLY A 47 7.63 -0.62 -2.25
N TRP A 48 8.00 0.18 -1.26
CA TRP A 48 8.81 -0.21 -0.11
C TRP A 48 8.25 0.46 1.13
N CYS A 49 7.58 -0.33 1.97
CA CYS A 49 7.00 0.16 3.21
C CYS A 49 7.94 -0.20 4.38
N PRO A 50 8.53 0.78 5.08
CA PRO A 50 9.48 0.51 6.17
C PRO A 50 8.82 -0.27 7.32
N PHE A 51 7.51 -0.13 7.52
CA PHE A 51 6.75 -0.90 8.51
C PHE A 51 6.80 -2.41 8.25
N TYR A 52 6.65 -2.87 7.00
CA TYR A 52 6.76 -4.31 6.69
C TYR A 52 8.17 -4.84 6.98
N LYS A 53 9.20 -4.01 6.78
CA LYS A 53 10.58 -4.34 7.15
C LYS A 53 10.78 -4.40 8.66
N VAL A 54 10.23 -3.44 9.41
CA VAL A 54 10.32 -3.35 10.88
C VAL A 54 9.53 -4.47 11.56
N PHE A 55 8.33 -4.78 11.05
CA PHE A 55 7.51 -5.89 11.54
C PHE A 55 7.94 -7.27 11.00
N GLY A 56 8.98 -7.32 10.15
CA GLY A 56 9.52 -8.58 9.63
C GLY A 56 8.54 -9.39 8.76
N VAL A 57 7.43 -8.80 8.33
CA VAL A 57 6.40 -9.48 7.56
C VAL A 57 6.88 -9.62 6.11
N ARG A 58 7.29 -10.84 5.76
CA ARG A 58 7.58 -11.23 4.39
C ARG A 58 6.27 -11.63 3.72
N THR A 59 5.59 -10.70 3.06
CA THR A 59 4.54 -11.07 2.12
C THR A 59 5.23 -11.80 0.97
N CYS A 60 5.16 -13.13 0.92
CA CYS A 60 5.56 -13.91 -0.26
C CYS A 60 4.51 -13.64 -1.37
N PRO A 61 4.85 -13.69 -2.67
CA PRO A 61 3.87 -13.43 -3.70
C PRO A 61 2.99 -14.67 -3.72
N THR A 62 1.75 -14.58 -3.23
CA THR A 62 0.76 -15.60 -3.57
C THR A 62 0.41 -15.40 -5.04
N VAL A 63 1.23 -15.98 -5.91
CA VAL A 63 0.80 -16.36 -7.26
C VAL A 63 -0.40 -17.27 -7.01
N PHE A 64 -1.59 -16.76 -7.31
CA PHE A 64 -2.82 -17.52 -7.20
C PHE A 64 -2.60 -18.81 -7.99
N LYS A 65 -2.61 -19.93 -7.27
CA LYS A 65 -2.10 -21.22 -7.71
C LYS A 65 -3.10 -21.89 -8.65
N ILE A 66 -3.25 -21.39 -9.89
CA ILE A 66 -3.87 -22.12 -11.01
C ILE A 66 -2.85 -23.11 -11.60
N ASP A 67 -2.15 -23.84 -10.74
CA ASP A 67 -1.15 -24.84 -11.12
C ASP A 67 -1.53 -26.22 -10.58
N LYS A 68 -2.33 -26.28 -9.50
CA LYS A 68 -2.73 -27.55 -8.89
C LYS A 68 -3.78 -28.33 -9.69
N GLU A 69 -4.50 -27.70 -10.61
CA GLU A 69 -5.51 -28.39 -11.43
C GLU A 69 -4.93 -28.93 -12.75
N LEU A 70 -3.88 -28.30 -13.29
CA LEU A 70 -3.29 -28.71 -14.56
C LEU A 70 -2.32 -29.89 -14.42
N ASP A 71 -1.69 -30.07 -13.25
CA ASP A 71 -0.82 -31.22 -12.91
C ASP A 71 -1.61 -32.53 -12.63
N GLN A 72 -2.94 -32.50 -12.70
CA GLN A 72 -3.79 -33.71 -12.66
C GLN A 72 -4.28 -34.15 -14.05
N LEU A 73 -3.94 -33.40 -15.10
CA LEU A 73 -4.40 -33.60 -16.48
C LEU A 73 -3.26 -33.87 -17.49
N THR A 74 -2.02 -34.06 -17.01
CA THR A 74 -0.89 -34.61 -17.77
C THR A 74 -0.37 -35.90 -17.15
#